data_AF-A0A4R5WIP0-F1
#
_entry.id   AF-A0A4R5WIP0-F1
#
_cell.length_a   1.000
_cell.length_b   1.000
_cell.length_c   1.000
_cell.angle_alpha   90.00
_cell.angle_beta   90.00
_cell.angle_gamma   90.00
#
_symmetry.space_group_name_H-M   'P 1'
#
loop_
_entity.id
_entity.type
_entity.pdbx_description
1 polymer ?
#
loop_
_entity_poly.entity_id
_entity_poly.type
_entity_poly.pdbx_seq_one_letter_code
_entity_poly.pdbx_strand_id
1 'polypeptide(L)'
;MKSDPVRRALVGGLAGALILAAGWRARVLLRTNPNGGTPVTLPNGMRIQQWQKMETDFLYEETFGKYSVYAKGNYIDFQPGALIVDAGANVGMFTLFAAHRCRGEAEIFAFEPIPTTFSVLAANAAAATRGDYSAAMGARPGASLKIHAINCGLSATKEEVIFQHHPHFSVWSTQDADFAHQRLDRFLADVAGMIPLAPAVLSRAVVRPFIAWMGRTKKVTATLVPLSSIIEEYRLDRIDILKADVEGAEVAALQGITPNQWDLVRQVVTEVEYFATKDLVIEILEAHGFTTYWYASERERYGDVRSEVCMVYAWRAGDRRTLRPTT
;
A
#
# COMPACT_ATOMS: atom_id res chain seq x y z
N MET A 1 25.11 9.80 -54.32
CA MET A 1 24.27 10.67 -53.45
C MET A 1 25.06 11.00 -52.19
N LYS A 2 25.71 12.16 -52.14
CA LYS A 2 26.28 12.70 -50.89
C LYS A 2 25.20 13.56 -50.23
N SER A 3 24.78 13.18 -49.04
CA SER A 3 23.74 13.87 -48.28
C SER A 3 24.26 15.18 -47.67
N ASP A 4 23.44 16.21 -47.79
CA ASP A 4 23.73 17.62 -47.51
C ASP A 4 23.81 17.93 -45.99
N PRO A 5 24.93 18.49 -45.48
CA PRO A 5 25.15 18.73 -44.05
C PRO A 5 24.22 19.79 -43.42
N VAL A 6 23.56 20.63 -44.22
CA VAL A 6 22.72 21.74 -43.70
C VAL A 6 21.40 21.23 -43.07
N ARG A 7 20.84 20.11 -43.55
CA ARG A 7 19.60 19.52 -42.99
C ARG A 7 19.80 18.86 -41.62
N ARG A 8 21.02 18.47 -41.23
CA ARG A 8 21.30 17.87 -39.91
C ARG A 8 21.31 18.92 -38.78
N ALA A 9 21.63 20.17 -39.08
CA ALA A 9 21.72 21.23 -38.08
C ALA A 9 20.34 21.69 -37.56
N LEU A 10 19.32 21.77 -38.43
CA LEU A 10 17.97 22.20 -38.07
C LEU A 10 17.18 21.15 -37.27
N VAL A 11 17.37 19.86 -37.57
CA VAL A 11 16.72 18.76 -36.82
C VAL A 11 17.37 18.56 -35.44
N GLY A 12 18.69 18.80 -35.32
CA GLY A 12 19.41 18.76 -34.05
C GLY A 12 18.99 19.85 -33.06
N GLY A 13 18.63 21.05 -33.55
CA GLY A 13 18.17 22.16 -32.71
C GLY A 13 16.80 21.94 -32.07
N LEU A 14 15.84 21.37 -32.82
CA LEU A 14 14.49 21.06 -32.33
C LEU A 14 14.48 19.86 -31.37
N ALA A 15 15.28 18.81 -31.66
CA ALA A 15 15.44 17.68 -30.76
C ALA A 15 16.19 18.08 -29.47
N GLY A 16 17.21 18.93 -29.56
CA GLY A 16 17.92 19.48 -28.40
C GLY A 16 17.03 20.35 -27.52
N ALA A 17 16.14 21.17 -28.10
CA ALA A 17 15.17 21.98 -27.37
C ALA A 17 14.09 21.13 -26.68
N LEU A 18 13.62 20.03 -27.30
CA LEU A 18 12.69 19.07 -26.70
C LEU A 18 13.33 18.28 -25.55
N ILE A 19 14.59 17.87 -25.68
CA ILE A 19 15.37 17.20 -24.62
C ILE A 19 15.66 18.16 -23.46
N LEU A 20 15.98 19.42 -23.75
CA LEU A 20 16.16 20.45 -22.72
C LEU A 20 14.84 20.81 -22.02
N ALA A 21 13.72 20.90 -22.75
CA ALA A 21 12.40 21.14 -22.16
C ALA A 21 11.89 19.95 -21.30
N ALA A 22 12.15 18.72 -21.75
CA ALA A 22 11.90 17.50 -20.97
C ALA A 22 12.82 17.41 -19.74
N GLY A 23 14.10 17.77 -19.89
CA GLY A 23 15.08 17.84 -18.79
C GLY A 23 14.80 18.97 -17.80
N TRP A 24 14.22 20.08 -18.24
CA TRP A 24 13.82 21.19 -17.37
C TRP A 24 12.52 20.86 -16.61
N ARG A 25 11.52 20.26 -17.28
CA ARG A 25 10.31 19.73 -16.61
C ARG A 25 10.65 18.61 -15.62
N ALA A 26 11.54 17.69 -15.98
CA ALA A 26 12.05 16.67 -15.06
C ALA A 26 12.83 17.29 -13.89
N ARG A 27 13.69 18.29 -14.13
CA ARG A 27 14.40 19.03 -13.06
C ARG A 27 13.48 19.83 -12.14
N VAL A 28 12.34 20.31 -12.62
CA VAL A 28 11.33 21.00 -11.81
C VAL A 28 10.55 20.00 -10.96
N LEU A 29 10.13 18.87 -11.53
CA LEU A 29 9.52 17.75 -10.79
C LEU A 29 10.44 17.16 -9.72
N LEU A 30 11.77 17.17 -9.94
CA LEU A 30 12.78 16.69 -8.99
C LEU A 30 13.12 17.68 -7.87
N ARG A 31 12.60 18.92 -7.90
CA ARG A 31 12.98 20.01 -6.98
C ARG A 31 11.97 20.32 -5.88
N THR A 32 10.70 19.99 -6.05
CA THR A 32 9.66 20.24 -5.04
C THR A 32 9.26 18.93 -4.38
N ASN A 33 9.21 18.91 -3.05
CA ASN A 33 8.64 17.76 -2.35
C ASN A 33 7.14 17.67 -2.69
N PRO A 34 6.63 16.46 -2.97
CA PRO A 34 5.20 16.24 -3.02
C PRO A 34 4.60 16.55 -1.65
N ASN A 35 3.45 17.23 -1.66
CA ASN A 35 2.70 17.59 -0.45
C ASN A 35 1.37 16.81 -0.36
N GLY A 36 1.15 15.86 -1.26
CA GLY A 36 -0.12 15.15 -1.42
C GLY A 36 -1.32 16.08 -1.71
N GLY A 37 -2.53 15.53 -1.58
CA GLY A 37 -3.77 16.31 -1.68
C GLY A 37 -4.13 16.80 -3.08
N THR A 38 -3.54 16.24 -4.13
CA THR A 38 -3.93 16.58 -5.51
C THR A 38 -5.11 15.69 -5.93
N PRO A 39 -6.19 16.23 -6.51
CA PRO A 39 -7.30 15.39 -6.94
C PRO A 39 -6.95 14.57 -8.20
N VAL A 40 -7.43 13.34 -8.26
CA VAL A 40 -7.32 12.45 -9.42
C VAL A 40 -8.58 11.58 -9.54
N THR A 41 -8.97 11.20 -10.76
CA THR A 41 -10.05 10.23 -10.98
C THR A 41 -9.44 8.87 -11.30
N LEU A 42 -9.74 7.88 -10.47
CA LEU A 42 -9.34 6.49 -10.66
C LEU A 42 -10.10 5.85 -11.83
N PRO A 43 -9.60 4.77 -12.45
CA PRO A 43 -10.29 4.08 -13.54
C PRO A 43 -11.71 3.57 -13.20
N ASN A 44 -12.00 3.30 -11.93
CA ASN A 44 -13.35 2.93 -11.46
C ASN A 44 -14.29 4.14 -11.23
N GLY A 45 -13.85 5.36 -11.55
CA GLY A 45 -14.65 6.59 -11.45
C GLY A 45 -14.57 7.33 -10.11
N MET A 46 -13.88 6.78 -9.10
CA MET A 46 -13.70 7.47 -7.82
C MET A 46 -12.76 8.66 -7.97
N ARG A 47 -13.17 9.85 -7.51
CA ARG A 47 -12.33 11.05 -7.52
C ARG A 47 -11.68 11.28 -6.15
N ILE A 48 -10.47 10.75 -5.99
CA ILE A 48 -9.72 10.77 -4.72
C ILE A 48 -8.70 11.91 -4.67
N GLN A 49 -8.18 12.18 -3.49
CA GLN A 49 -6.93 12.91 -3.27
C GLN A 49 -5.77 11.92 -3.31
N GLN A 50 -4.78 12.17 -4.17
CA GLN A 50 -3.57 11.35 -4.26
C GLN A 50 -2.36 12.01 -3.57
N TRP A 51 -1.40 11.17 -3.18
CA TRP A 51 -0.06 11.63 -2.81
C TRP A 51 0.75 12.03 -4.06
N GLN A 52 0.93 11.07 -4.97
CA GLN A 52 1.55 11.24 -6.27
C GLN A 52 0.93 10.30 -7.31
N LYS A 53 1.03 10.69 -8.59
CA LYS A 53 0.46 9.92 -9.70
C LYS A 53 1.06 8.52 -9.81
N MET A 54 2.39 8.41 -9.81
CA MET A 54 3.08 7.13 -10.00
C MET A 54 2.70 6.11 -8.92
N GLU A 55 2.66 6.55 -7.66
CA GLU A 55 2.24 5.75 -6.51
C GLU A 55 0.76 5.35 -6.58
N THR A 56 -0.10 6.27 -6.98
CA THR A 56 -1.54 5.99 -7.14
C THR A 56 -1.80 4.95 -8.22
N ASP A 57 -1.12 5.05 -9.37
CA ASP A 57 -1.25 4.08 -10.45
C ASP A 57 -0.80 2.68 -9.99
N PHE A 58 0.30 2.59 -9.24
CA PHE A 58 0.81 1.33 -8.69
C PHE A 58 -0.17 0.71 -7.68
N LEU A 59 -0.58 1.49 -6.66
CA LEU A 59 -1.51 1.04 -5.63
C LEU A 59 -2.87 0.65 -6.23
N TYR A 60 -3.34 1.34 -7.27
CA TYR A 60 -4.59 1.00 -7.94
C TYR A 60 -4.52 -0.37 -8.59
N GLU A 61 -3.43 -0.69 -9.30
CA GLU A 61 -3.28 -2.01 -9.93
C GLU A 61 -3.12 -3.13 -8.89
N GLU A 62 -2.44 -2.86 -7.78
CA GLU A 62 -2.26 -3.82 -6.69
C GLU A 62 -3.55 -4.11 -5.91
N THR A 63 -4.43 -3.11 -5.78
CA THR A 63 -5.69 -3.25 -5.02
C THR A 63 -6.88 -3.56 -5.93
N PHE A 64 -7.16 -2.73 -6.94
CA PHE A 64 -8.31 -2.88 -7.85
C PHE A 64 -8.02 -3.67 -9.12
N GLY A 65 -6.74 -3.90 -9.44
CA GLY A 65 -6.35 -4.58 -10.68
C GLY A 65 -6.74 -6.05 -10.72
N LYS A 66 -6.59 -6.65 -11.92
CA LYS A 66 -6.97 -8.04 -12.19
C LYS A 66 -6.22 -9.05 -11.31
N TYR A 67 -4.99 -8.71 -10.94
CA TYR A 67 -4.10 -9.54 -10.13
C TYR A 67 -3.98 -9.03 -8.70
N SER A 68 -5.01 -8.35 -8.21
CA SER A 68 -5.07 -7.83 -6.85
C SER A 68 -4.69 -8.89 -5.83
N VAL A 69 -3.69 -8.58 -5.02
CA VAL A 69 -3.22 -9.49 -3.97
C VAL A 69 -4.32 -9.69 -2.95
N TYR A 70 -4.96 -8.62 -2.50
CA TYR A 70 -6.04 -8.67 -1.50
C TYR A 70 -7.33 -9.36 -1.97
N ALA A 71 -7.45 -9.68 -3.27
CA ALA A 71 -8.58 -10.40 -3.84
C ALA A 71 -8.26 -11.83 -4.30
N LYS A 72 -7.01 -12.29 -4.13
CA LYS A 72 -6.58 -13.57 -4.71
C LYS A 72 -7.37 -14.73 -4.12
N GLY A 73 -7.79 -15.66 -4.99
CA GLY A 73 -8.37 -16.95 -4.62
C GLY A 73 -9.64 -16.87 -3.76
N ASN A 74 -10.24 -15.69 -3.63
CA ASN A 74 -11.28 -15.38 -2.65
C ASN A 74 -10.90 -15.80 -1.21
N TYR A 75 -9.62 -15.71 -0.83
CA TYR A 75 -9.19 -16.08 0.52
C TYR A 75 -9.73 -15.15 1.61
N ILE A 76 -10.06 -13.91 1.25
CA ILE A 76 -10.74 -12.94 2.13
C ILE A 76 -12.15 -12.72 1.59
N ASP A 77 -13.14 -12.92 2.46
CA ASP A 77 -14.54 -12.70 2.17
C ASP A 77 -14.97 -11.30 2.59
N PHE A 78 -15.21 -10.42 1.60
CA PHE A 78 -15.70 -9.06 1.79
C PHE A 78 -17.22 -9.03 1.69
N GLN A 79 -17.89 -9.08 2.85
CA GLN A 79 -19.34 -9.03 2.94
C GLN A 79 -19.84 -7.61 3.20
N PRO A 80 -20.99 -7.19 2.64
CA PRO A 80 -21.67 -5.97 3.06
C PRO A 80 -21.93 -5.98 4.57
N GLY A 81 -21.66 -4.87 5.24
CA GLY A 81 -21.77 -4.69 6.69
C GLY A 81 -20.54 -5.15 7.50
N ALA A 82 -19.45 -5.52 6.83
CA ALA A 82 -18.22 -5.93 7.50
C ALA A 82 -17.58 -4.80 8.34
N LEU A 83 -17.03 -5.18 9.49
CA LEU A 83 -16.12 -4.34 10.27
C LEU A 83 -14.67 -4.65 9.90
N ILE A 84 -13.95 -3.65 9.41
CA ILE A 84 -12.60 -3.81 8.83
C ILE A 84 -11.60 -2.95 9.57
N VAL A 85 -10.44 -3.52 9.90
CA VAL A 85 -9.27 -2.79 10.38
C VAL A 85 -8.22 -2.78 9.27
N ASP A 86 -7.80 -1.60 8.84
CA ASP A 86 -6.74 -1.36 7.86
C ASP A 86 -5.53 -0.73 8.56
N ALA A 87 -4.58 -1.56 8.98
CA ALA A 87 -3.32 -1.10 9.57
C ALA A 87 -2.32 -0.78 8.45
N GLY A 88 -1.83 0.48 8.45
CA GLY A 88 -0.98 1.02 7.38
C GLY A 88 -1.80 1.42 6.15
N ALA A 89 -2.83 2.23 6.35
CA ALA A 89 -3.79 2.61 5.33
C ALA A 89 -3.20 3.52 4.23
N ASN A 90 -2.04 4.16 4.46
CA ASN A 90 -1.42 5.12 3.54
C ASN A 90 -2.44 6.20 3.15
N VAL A 91 -2.67 6.48 1.86
CA VAL A 91 -3.71 7.41 1.37
C VAL A 91 -5.12 6.81 1.31
N GLY A 92 -5.29 5.55 1.73
CA GLY A 92 -6.57 4.85 1.82
C GLY A 92 -6.93 3.98 0.62
N MET A 93 -5.96 3.54 -0.18
CA MET A 93 -6.25 2.73 -1.38
C MET A 93 -6.88 1.37 -1.03
N PHE A 94 -6.31 0.63 -0.08
CA PHE A 94 -6.93 -0.60 0.43
C PHE A 94 -8.27 -0.31 1.11
N THR A 95 -8.34 0.70 1.97
CA THR A 95 -9.59 1.15 2.61
C THR A 95 -10.73 1.36 1.60
N LEU A 96 -10.48 2.08 0.50
CA LEU A 96 -11.48 2.32 -0.55
C LEU A 96 -11.79 1.05 -1.36
N PHE A 97 -10.80 0.21 -1.60
CA PHE A 97 -10.97 -1.10 -2.23
C PHE A 97 -11.88 -2.01 -1.40
N ALA A 98 -11.63 -2.11 -0.09
CA ALA A 98 -12.42 -2.91 0.83
C ALA A 98 -13.88 -2.40 0.88
N ALA A 99 -14.07 -1.08 1.01
CA ALA A 99 -15.40 -0.46 0.93
C ALA A 99 -16.12 -0.77 -0.40
N HIS A 100 -15.40 -0.74 -1.52
CA HIS A 100 -15.93 -1.10 -2.83
C HIS A 100 -16.35 -2.58 -2.89
N ARG A 101 -15.54 -3.50 -2.36
CA ARG A 101 -15.87 -4.93 -2.31
C ARG A 101 -17.08 -5.22 -1.42
N CYS A 102 -17.22 -4.47 -0.32
CA CYS A 102 -18.39 -4.49 0.56
C CYS A 102 -19.59 -3.70 0.00
N ARG A 103 -19.54 -3.23 -1.26
CA ARG A 103 -20.62 -2.49 -1.93
C ARG A 103 -21.04 -1.22 -1.18
N GLY A 104 -20.07 -0.49 -0.64
CA GLY A 104 -20.31 0.76 0.10
C GLY A 104 -21.08 0.56 1.41
N GLU A 105 -21.09 -0.66 1.96
CA GLU A 105 -21.69 -0.98 3.24
C GLU A 105 -20.62 -1.59 4.15
N ALA A 106 -20.00 -0.80 5.01
CA ALA A 106 -18.92 -1.25 5.90
C ALA A 106 -18.65 -0.22 7.02
N GLU A 107 -18.02 -0.67 8.10
CA GLU A 107 -17.36 0.20 9.07
C GLU A 107 -15.86 -0.09 9.06
N ILE A 108 -15.04 0.91 8.76
CA ILE A 108 -13.60 0.73 8.53
C ILE A 108 -12.80 1.61 9.49
N PHE A 109 -11.83 1.03 10.18
CA PHE A 109 -10.84 1.74 11.00
C PHE A 109 -9.50 1.72 10.27
N ALA A 110 -9.09 2.89 9.77
CA ALA A 110 -7.93 3.04 8.89
C ALA A 110 -6.82 3.82 9.58
N PHE A 111 -5.66 3.20 9.75
CA PHE A 111 -4.55 3.71 10.56
C PHE A 111 -3.39 4.16 9.68
N GLU A 112 -3.00 5.43 9.80
CA GLU A 112 -1.82 5.96 9.13
C GLU A 112 -0.99 6.81 10.11
N PRO A 113 0.24 6.37 10.47
CA PRO A 113 1.06 7.07 11.45
C PRO A 113 1.60 8.42 10.95
N ILE A 114 1.84 8.58 9.64
CA ILE A 114 2.53 9.76 9.11
C ILE A 114 1.52 10.89 8.90
N PRO A 115 1.62 12.02 9.65
CA PRO A 115 0.58 13.06 9.63
C PRO A 115 0.27 13.64 8.25
N THR A 116 1.30 13.78 7.40
CA THR A 116 1.11 14.30 6.04
C THR A 116 0.36 13.30 5.16
N THR A 117 0.71 12.02 5.19
CA THR A 117 0.00 10.96 4.46
C THR A 117 -1.43 10.79 5.01
N PHE A 118 -1.56 10.78 6.35
CA PHE A 118 -2.83 10.74 7.05
C PHE A 118 -3.79 11.86 6.62
N SER A 119 -3.30 13.07 6.36
CA SER A 119 -4.17 14.16 5.89
C SER A 119 -4.88 13.83 4.57
N VAL A 120 -4.22 13.06 3.70
CA VAL A 120 -4.79 12.57 2.43
C VAL A 120 -5.78 11.43 2.69
N LEU A 121 -5.43 10.47 3.57
CA LEU A 121 -6.35 9.43 4.03
C LEU A 121 -7.64 10.02 4.58
N ALA A 122 -7.54 10.97 5.50
CA ALA A 122 -8.67 11.62 6.15
C ALA A 122 -9.58 12.32 5.14
N ALA A 123 -9.00 12.99 4.13
CA ALA A 123 -9.77 13.60 3.05
C ALA A 123 -10.53 12.55 2.21
N ASN A 124 -9.88 11.44 1.88
CA ASN A 124 -10.48 10.35 1.11
C ASN A 124 -11.57 9.60 1.91
N ALA A 125 -11.30 9.31 3.19
CA ALA A 125 -12.22 8.68 4.12
C ALA A 125 -13.48 9.53 4.34
N ALA A 126 -13.30 10.85 4.51
CA ALA A 126 -14.42 11.79 4.65
C ALA A 126 -15.27 11.86 3.38
N ALA A 127 -14.66 11.85 2.19
CA ALA A 127 -15.38 11.80 0.92
C ALA A 127 -16.18 10.51 0.75
N ALA A 128 -15.58 9.37 1.06
CA ALA A 128 -16.26 8.08 1.03
C ALA A 128 -17.45 8.03 1.99
N THR A 129 -17.26 8.49 3.23
CA THR A 129 -18.30 8.52 4.28
C THR A 129 -19.48 9.45 3.93
N ARG A 130 -19.23 10.53 3.18
CA ARG A 130 -20.32 11.39 2.65
C ARG A 130 -21.10 10.75 1.50
N GLY A 131 -20.63 9.64 0.95
CA GLY A 131 -21.24 8.96 -0.18
C GLY A 131 -20.74 9.45 -1.54
N ASP A 132 -19.64 10.22 -1.59
CA ASP A 132 -19.07 10.75 -2.85
C ASP A 132 -18.70 9.61 -3.83
N TYR A 133 -18.50 8.38 -3.32
CA TYR A 133 -18.13 7.19 -4.08
C TYR A 133 -19.21 6.11 -4.14
N SER A 134 -20.40 6.32 -3.57
CA SER A 134 -21.45 5.28 -3.45
C SER A 134 -21.84 4.66 -4.79
N ALA A 135 -21.94 5.48 -5.85
CA ALA A 135 -22.23 4.99 -7.19
C ALA A 135 -21.11 4.10 -7.74
N ALA A 136 -19.85 4.51 -7.59
CA ALA A 136 -18.68 3.73 -8.00
C ALA A 136 -18.50 2.44 -7.18
N MET A 137 -19.01 2.41 -5.94
CA MET A 137 -19.03 1.23 -5.08
C MET A 137 -20.21 0.28 -5.37
N GLY A 138 -21.16 0.65 -6.23
CA GLY A 138 -22.37 -0.15 -6.45
C GLY A 138 -23.23 -0.25 -5.19
N ALA A 139 -23.24 0.81 -4.37
CA ALA A 139 -23.95 0.83 -3.10
C ALA A 139 -25.46 0.75 -3.30
N ARG A 140 -26.12 -0.10 -2.49
CA ARG A 140 -27.57 -0.23 -2.49
C ARG A 140 -28.21 0.91 -1.71
N PRO A 141 -29.48 1.27 -2.00
CA PRO A 141 -30.23 2.19 -1.15
C PRO A 141 -30.21 1.72 0.31
N GLY A 142 -29.79 2.60 1.23
CA GLY A 142 -29.67 2.30 2.66
C GLY A 142 -28.33 1.71 3.09
N ALA A 143 -27.41 1.41 2.17
CA ALA A 143 -26.03 1.04 2.52
C ALA A 143 -25.36 2.18 3.31
N SER A 144 -24.68 1.83 4.39
CA SER A 144 -23.96 2.77 5.25
C SER A 144 -22.47 2.46 5.22
N LEU A 145 -21.68 3.44 4.81
CA LEU A 145 -20.22 3.40 4.88
C LEU A 145 -19.72 4.40 5.92
N LYS A 146 -18.96 3.94 6.89
CA LYS A 146 -18.28 4.79 7.87
C LYS A 146 -16.81 4.45 7.91
N ILE A 147 -15.95 5.45 7.70
CA ILE A 147 -14.50 5.28 7.74
C ILE A 147 -13.92 6.18 8.82
N HIS A 148 -13.32 5.56 9.84
CA HIS A 148 -12.58 6.20 10.92
C HIS A 148 -11.10 6.27 10.53
N ALA A 149 -10.67 7.41 9.98
CA ALA A 149 -9.25 7.65 9.76
C ALA A 149 -8.59 8.04 11.08
N ILE A 150 -7.57 7.30 11.51
CA ILE A 150 -6.88 7.48 12.79
C ILE A 150 -5.39 7.72 12.55
N ASN A 151 -4.86 8.82 13.09
CA ASN A 151 -3.45 9.21 12.91
C ASN A 151 -2.54 8.55 13.95
N CYS A 152 -2.42 7.23 13.87
CA CYS A 152 -1.44 6.45 14.61
C CYS A 152 -1.09 5.19 13.81
N GLY A 153 0.00 4.53 14.16
CA GLY A 153 0.30 3.17 13.69
C GLY A 153 -0.06 2.13 14.76
N LEU A 154 -0.02 0.86 14.38
CA LEU A 154 -0.24 -0.26 15.31
C LEU A 154 1.09 -0.91 15.69
N SER A 155 1.25 -1.25 16.97
CA SER A 155 2.44 -1.90 17.53
C SER A 155 2.05 -2.76 18.74
N ALA A 156 3.01 -3.47 19.34
CA ALA A 156 2.78 -4.29 20.53
C ALA A 156 2.54 -3.44 21.78
N THR A 157 3.10 -2.22 21.81
CA THR A 157 3.00 -1.30 22.95
C THR A 157 2.71 0.12 22.50
N LYS A 158 2.33 0.98 23.45
CA LYS A 158 2.14 2.41 23.18
C LYS A 158 3.49 3.11 23.23
N GLU A 159 3.87 3.75 22.14
CA GLU A 159 5.17 4.39 21.99
C GLU A 159 5.12 5.57 21.02
N GLU A 160 6.07 6.50 21.16
CA GLU A 160 6.37 7.50 20.15
C GLU A 160 7.66 7.09 19.44
N VAL A 161 7.60 6.95 18.12
CA VAL A 161 8.73 6.53 17.31
C VAL A 161 9.06 7.56 16.24
N ILE A 162 10.30 7.55 15.78
CA ILE A 162 10.75 8.39 14.67
C ILE A 162 10.74 7.53 13.40
N PHE A 163 9.79 7.80 12.51
CA PHE A 163 9.72 7.19 11.19
C PHE A 163 10.72 7.81 10.22
N GLN A 164 11.24 6.98 9.31
CA GLN A 164 11.87 7.43 8.08
C GLN A 164 10.80 7.56 6.99
N HIS A 165 10.16 8.74 6.92
CA HIS A 165 9.17 9.02 5.89
C HIS A 165 9.84 9.26 4.54
N HIS A 166 9.41 8.54 3.50
CA HIS A 166 9.85 8.69 2.12
C HIS A 166 8.85 9.56 1.34
N PRO A 167 8.94 10.90 1.36
CA PRO A 167 7.98 11.77 0.69
C PRO A 167 7.85 11.48 -0.81
N HIS A 168 8.91 11.04 -1.48
CA HIS A 168 8.86 10.79 -2.92
C HIS A 168 8.28 9.42 -3.31
N PHE A 169 8.04 8.53 -2.33
CA PHE A 169 7.36 7.24 -2.50
C PHE A 169 6.81 6.78 -1.13
N SER A 170 5.61 7.23 -0.77
CA SER A 170 5.17 7.17 0.64
C SER A 170 4.94 5.74 1.13
N VAL A 171 4.60 4.81 0.22
CA VAL A 171 4.54 3.35 0.47
C VAL A 171 5.80 2.84 1.16
N TRP A 172 7.00 3.33 0.83
CA TRP A 172 8.26 2.85 1.45
C TRP A 172 8.56 3.45 2.83
N SER A 173 7.63 4.21 3.43
CA SER A 173 7.89 4.81 4.72
C SER A 173 7.81 3.77 5.83
N THR A 174 8.92 3.59 6.55
CA THR A 174 9.04 2.56 7.58
C THR A 174 9.71 3.14 8.83
N GLN A 175 9.53 2.47 9.96
CA GLN A 175 10.25 2.78 11.19
C GLN A 175 11.65 2.13 11.23
N ASP A 176 11.91 1.11 10.42
CA ASP A 176 13.19 0.41 10.39
C ASP A 176 14.14 1.02 9.34
N ALA A 177 15.20 1.67 9.82
CA ALA A 177 16.22 2.30 8.99
C ALA A 177 17.00 1.31 8.10
N ASP A 178 17.28 0.12 8.64
CA ASP A 178 18.06 -0.90 7.97
C ASP A 178 17.21 -1.63 6.93
N PHE A 179 15.90 -1.80 7.21
CA PHE A 179 14.90 -2.25 6.25
C PHE A 179 14.82 -1.32 5.02
N ALA A 180 14.75 0.00 5.23
CA ALA A 180 14.71 0.98 4.13
C ALA A 180 15.93 0.89 3.21
N HIS A 181 17.13 0.69 3.78
CA HIS A 181 18.36 0.52 3.00
C HIS A 181 18.37 -0.79 2.19
N GLN A 182 17.91 -1.90 2.77
CA GLN A 182 17.87 -3.19 2.08
C GLN A 182 16.86 -3.21 0.92
N ARG A 183 15.71 -2.54 1.06
CA ARG A 183 14.68 -2.43 0.01
C ARG A 183 15.17 -1.58 -1.17
N LEU A 184 15.98 -0.54 -0.91
CA LEU A 184 16.64 0.27 -1.93
C LEU A 184 17.62 -0.56 -2.79
N ASP A 185 18.43 -1.40 -2.14
CA ASP A 185 19.40 -2.27 -2.81
C ASP A 185 18.71 -3.36 -3.67
N ARG A 186 17.57 -3.89 -3.19
CA ARG A 186 16.72 -4.82 -3.96
C ARG A 186 16.14 -4.16 -5.21
N PHE A 187 15.51 -2.99 -5.05
CA PHE A 187 14.93 -2.24 -6.16
C PHE A 187 16.00 -1.83 -7.20
N LEU A 188 17.21 -1.49 -6.74
CA LEU A 188 18.37 -1.25 -7.61
C LEU A 188 18.72 -2.48 -8.47
N ALA A 189 18.66 -3.68 -7.90
CA ALA A 189 18.92 -4.93 -8.62
C ALA A 189 17.82 -5.24 -9.64
N ASP A 190 16.55 -5.07 -9.27
CA ASP A 190 15.41 -5.39 -10.13
C ASP A 190 15.27 -4.41 -11.31
N VAL A 191 15.43 -3.10 -11.07
CA VAL A 191 15.41 -2.08 -12.13
C VAL A 191 16.60 -2.23 -13.08
N ALA A 192 17.77 -2.65 -12.58
CA ALA A 192 18.92 -2.94 -13.43
C ALA A 192 18.66 -4.14 -14.37
N GLY A 193 17.83 -5.10 -13.96
CA GLY A 193 17.41 -6.25 -14.78
C GLY A 193 16.36 -5.90 -15.84
N MET A 194 15.55 -4.86 -15.63
CA MET A 194 14.45 -4.46 -16.54
C MET A 194 14.87 -3.62 -17.75
N ILE A 195 16.12 -3.16 -17.85
CA ILE A 195 16.60 -2.33 -18.97
C ILE A 195 17.52 -3.20 -19.86
N PRO A 196 17.00 -3.89 -20.89
CA PRO A 196 17.73 -4.95 -21.57
C PRO A 196 18.80 -4.44 -22.55
N LEU A 197 18.81 -3.14 -22.84
CA LEU A 197 19.50 -2.56 -24.01
C LEU A 197 20.37 -1.34 -23.69
N ALA A 198 20.51 -0.93 -22.43
CA ALA A 198 21.44 0.13 -22.04
C ALA A 198 22.72 -0.48 -21.45
N PRO A 199 23.93 0.02 -21.80
CA PRO A 199 25.14 -0.38 -21.09
C PRO A 199 24.94 -0.21 -19.59
N ALA A 200 25.32 -1.20 -18.78
CA ALA A 200 25.06 -1.20 -17.33
C ALA A 200 25.51 0.08 -16.62
N VAL A 201 26.52 0.78 -17.15
CA VAL A 201 27.01 2.07 -16.66
C VAL A 201 26.01 3.21 -16.92
N LEU A 202 25.37 3.22 -18.10
CA LEU A 202 24.40 4.24 -18.51
C LEU A 202 23.06 4.05 -17.78
N SER A 203 22.60 2.80 -17.63
CA SER A 203 21.41 2.50 -16.82
C SER A 203 21.66 2.89 -15.37
N ARG A 204 22.81 2.55 -14.78
CA ARG A 204 23.18 2.98 -13.41
C ARG A 204 23.27 4.50 -13.26
N ALA A 205 23.77 5.24 -14.25
CA ALA A 205 23.88 6.69 -14.19
C ALA A 205 22.53 7.42 -14.26
N VAL A 206 21.50 6.83 -14.88
CA VAL A 206 20.14 7.38 -14.96
C VAL A 206 19.27 6.89 -13.80
N VAL A 207 19.44 5.64 -13.38
CA VAL A 207 18.66 4.99 -12.32
C VAL A 207 19.10 5.45 -10.93
N ARG A 208 20.41 5.63 -10.67
CA ARG A 208 20.90 6.06 -9.35
C ARG A 208 20.37 7.43 -8.91
N PRO A 209 20.35 8.49 -9.73
CA PRO A 209 19.80 9.78 -9.32
C PRO A 209 18.30 9.73 -9.04
N PHE A 210 17.54 8.93 -9.82
CA PHE A 210 16.11 8.74 -9.61
C PHE A 210 15.82 7.98 -8.31
N ILE A 211 16.60 6.94 -8.03
CA ILE A 211 16.53 6.17 -6.78
C ILE A 211 16.98 6.99 -5.57
N ALA A 212 18.06 7.76 -5.68
CA ALA A 212 18.50 8.68 -4.63
C ALA A 212 17.48 9.81 -4.37
N TRP A 213 16.68 10.17 -5.36
CA TRP A 213 15.57 11.10 -5.20
C TRP A 213 14.36 10.44 -4.49
N MET A 214 14.02 9.19 -4.85
CA MET A 214 12.96 8.41 -4.18
C MET A 214 13.32 8.08 -2.72
N GLY A 215 14.58 7.72 -2.45
CA GLY A 215 15.10 7.36 -1.13
C GLY A 215 15.39 8.55 -0.19
N ARG A 216 14.98 9.78 -0.53
CA ARG A 216 15.11 10.91 0.40
C ARG A 216 14.15 10.71 1.55
N THR A 217 14.67 10.74 2.78
CA THR A 217 13.87 10.57 3.99
C THR A 217 13.65 11.88 4.73
N LYS A 218 12.53 11.96 5.45
CA LYS A 218 12.27 12.94 6.50
C LYS A 218 11.99 12.19 7.79
N LYS A 219 12.61 12.65 8.88
CA LYS A 219 12.27 12.15 10.22
C LYS A 219 10.92 12.72 10.62
N VAL A 220 9.97 11.85 10.95
CA VAL A 220 8.63 12.22 11.39
C VAL A 220 8.34 11.46 12.68
N THR A 221 7.95 12.18 13.73
CA THR A 221 7.46 11.54 14.95
C THR A 221 6.05 11.06 14.73
N ALA A 222 5.77 9.81 15.09
CA ALA A 222 4.42 9.24 15.06
C ALA A 222 4.14 8.41 16.31
N THR A 223 2.87 8.35 16.67
CA THR A 223 2.38 7.54 17.79
C THR A 223 2.02 6.15 17.29
N LEU A 224 2.47 5.12 17.98
CA LEU A 224 2.04 3.74 17.81
C LEU A 224 1.24 3.28 19.03
N VAL A 225 0.24 2.43 18.81
CA VAL A 225 -0.62 1.88 19.88
C VAL A 225 -0.94 0.40 19.64
N PRO A 226 -1.22 -0.37 20.69
CA PRO A 226 -1.81 -1.71 20.56
C PRO A 226 -3.20 -1.66 19.93
N LEU A 227 -3.51 -2.59 19.01
CA LEU A 227 -4.86 -2.74 18.47
C LEU A 227 -5.89 -2.99 19.59
N SER A 228 -5.50 -3.66 20.66
CA SER A 228 -6.31 -3.81 21.87
C SER A 228 -6.81 -2.49 22.45
N SER A 229 -5.99 -1.44 22.42
CA SER A 229 -6.39 -0.12 22.92
C SER A 229 -7.54 0.45 22.09
N ILE A 230 -7.49 0.24 20.77
CA ILE A 230 -8.54 0.67 19.84
C ILE A 230 -9.81 -0.17 20.03
N ILE A 231 -9.66 -1.49 20.17
CA ILE A 231 -10.79 -2.39 20.44
C ILE A 231 -11.56 -1.92 21.69
N GLU A 232 -10.84 -1.54 22.74
CA GLU A 232 -11.42 -1.05 23.99
C GLU A 232 -12.03 0.35 23.84
N GLU A 233 -11.31 1.29 23.21
CA GLU A 233 -11.74 2.68 23.02
C GLU A 233 -13.05 2.76 22.22
N TYR A 234 -13.12 2.02 21.11
CA TYR A 234 -14.28 2.01 20.21
C TYR A 234 -15.30 0.91 20.56
N ARG A 235 -15.01 0.08 21.58
CA ARG A 235 -15.84 -1.04 22.03
C ARG A 235 -16.20 -1.99 20.88
N LEU A 236 -15.19 -2.37 20.11
CA LEU A 236 -15.36 -3.29 18.98
C LEU A 236 -15.76 -4.67 19.49
N ASP A 237 -16.86 -5.21 18.96
CA ASP A 237 -17.38 -6.54 19.31
C ASP A 237 -17.04 -7.62 18.28
N ARG A 238 -16.48 -7.22 17.13
CA ARG A 238 -15.96 -8.09 16.07
C ARG A 238 -14.99 -7.33 15.18
N ILE A 239 -14.13 -8.07 14.48
CA ILE A 239 -13.30 -7.60 13.37
C ILE A 239 -13.42 -8.67 12.27
N ASP A 240 -14.21 -8.39 11.24
CA ASP A 240 -14.45 -9.34 10.15
C ASP A 240 -13.21 -9.50 9.26
N ILE A 241 -12.44 -8.42 9.08
CA ILE A 241 -11.18 -8.41 8.32
C ILE A 241 -10.16 -7.52 9.03
N LEU A 242 -8.98 -8.07 9.33
CA LEU A 242 -7.80 -7.33 9.76
C LEU A 242 -6.76 -7.35 8.62
N LYS A 243 -6.48 -6.20 8.04
CA LYS A 243 -5.33 -5.99 7.16
C LYS A 243 -4.17 -5.46 7.98
N ALA A 244 -3.03 -6.15 7.95
CA ALA A 244 -1.78 -5.75 8.62
C ALA A 244 -0.67 -5.62 7.59
N ASP A 245 -0.42 -4.40 7.12
CA ASP A 245 0.59 -4.11 6.10
C ASP A 245 1.27 -2.81 6.52
N VAL A 246 2.33 -2.99 7.32
CA VAL A 246 2.95 -1.94 8.13
C VAL A 246 4.46 -1.89 7.87
N GLU A 247 4.88 -2.39 6.71
CA GLU A 247 6.23 -2.28 6.14
C GLU A 247 7.33 -2.73 7.12
N GLY A 248 7.20 -3.97 7.62
CA GLY A 248 8.19 -4.68 8.44
C GLY A 248 7.84 -4.80 9.93
N ALA A 249 6.68 -4.28 10.35
CA ALA A 249 6.24 -4.27 11.74
C ALA A 249 5.06 -5.21 12.02
N GLU A 250 4.80 -6.18 11.13
CA GLU A 250 3.59 -7.01 11.14
C GLU A 250 3.48 -7.80 12.44
N VAL A 251 4.58 -8.41 12.88
CA VAL A 251 4.63 -9.17 14.14
C VAL A 251 4.28 -8.29 15.33
N ALA A 252 4.84 -7.08 15.41
CA ALA A 252 4.55 -6.15 16.49
C ALA A 252 3.08 -5.71 16.48
N ALA A 253 2.52 -5.40 15.30
CA ALA A 253 1.12 -5.04 15.16
C ALA A 253 0.17 -6.18 15.62
N LEU A 254 0.47 -7.43 15.25
CA LEU A 254 -0.32 -8.60 15.68
C LEU A 254 -0.16 -8.89 17.19
N GLN A 255 1.04 -8.71 17.75
CA GLN A 255 1.30 -8.83 19.19
C GLN A 255 0.61 -7.74 20.02
N GLY A 256 0.15 -6.66 19.37
CA GLY A 256 -0.70 -5.64 19.98
C GLY A 256 -2.14 -6.07 20.25
N ILE A 257 -2.49 -7.32 19.97
CA ILE A 257 -3.80 -7.94 20.26
C ILE A 257 -3.65 -8.86 21.48
N THR A 258 -4.40 -8.58 22.55
CA THR A 258 -4.42 -9.45 23.73
C THR A 258 -4.99 -10.84 23.40
N PRO A 259 -4.53 -11.92 24.06
CA PRO A 259 -4.95 -13.29 23.75
C PRO A 259 -6.46 -13.51 23.67
N ASN A 260 -7.24 -12.87 24.55
CA ASN A 260 -8.69 -13.04 24.61
C ASN A 260 -9.44 -12.26 23.52
N GLN A 261 -8.81 -11.29 22.87
CA GLN A 261 -9.42 -10.47 21.82
C GLN A 261 -9.23 -11.07 20.42
N TRP A 262 -8.39 -12.10 20.26
CA TRP A 262 -8.24 -12.82 19.00
C TRP A 262 -9.53 -13.49 18.52
N ASP A 263 -10.44 -13.82 19.43
CA ASP A 263 -11.75 -14.38 19.10
C ASP A 263 -12.67 -13.37 18.39
N LEU A 264 -12.36 -12.07 18.48
CA LEU A 264 -13.06 -11.03 17.73
C LEU A 264 -12.66 -11.02 16.26
N VAL A 265 -11.46 -11.49 15.92
CA VAL A 265 -10.89 -11.45 14.57
C VAL A 265 -11.27 -12.70 13.78
N ARG A 266 -11.87 -12.51 12.60
CA ARG A 266 -12.35 -13.61 11.74
C ARG A 266 -11.42 -13.95 10.59
N GLN A 267 -10.86 -12.92 9.95
CA GLN A 267 -9.97 -13.05 8.80
C GLN A 267 -8.80 -12.07 8.93
N VAL A 268 -7.62 -12.49 8.50
CA VAL A 268 -6.41 -11.67 8.45
C VAL A 268 -5.81 -11.74 7.05
N VAL A 269 -5.37 -10.59 6.53
CA VAL A 269 -4.53 -10.49 5.34
C VAL A 269 -3.35 -9.59 5.63
N THR A 270 -2.15 -10.03 5.28
CA THR A 270 -0.93 -9.30 5.59
C THR A 270 0.10 -9.51 4.48
N GLU A 271 0.77 -8.43 4.10
CA GLU A 271 2.00 -8.50 3.31
C GLU A 271 3.18 -8.56 4.27
N VAL A 272 4.10 -9.48 4.02
CA VAL A 272 5.27 -9.72 4.87
C VAL A 272 6.52 -9.74 4.01
N GLU A 273 7.51 -8.96 4.39
CA GLU A 273 8.68 -8.65 3.57
C GLU A 273 9.74 -9.76 3.49
N TYR A 274 9.79 -10.62 4.51
CA TYR A 274 10.79 -11.66 4.65
C TYR A 274 10.16 -12.99 5.02
N PHE A 275 10.74 -14.09 4.54
CA PHE A 275 10.23 -15.43 4.82
C PHE A 275 10.33 -15.79 6.31
N ALA A 276 11.37 -15.34 7.00
CA ALA A 276 11.50 -15.55 8.45
C ALA A 276 10.38 -14.85 9.23
N THR A 277 10.06 -13.60 8.90
CA THR A 277 8.94 -12.87 9.53
C THR A 277 7.60 -13.53 9.22
N LYS A 278 7.43 -14.03 7.99
CA LYS A 278 6.23 -14.78 7.58
C LYS A 278 6.02 -16.04 8.40
N ASP A 279 7.07 -16.80 8.70
CA ASP A 279 6.97 -17.98 9.57
C ASP A 279 6.44 -17.61 10.96
N LEU A 280 6.94 -16.52 11.55
CA LEU A 280 6.46 -16.01 12.85
C LEU A 280 4.99 -15.55 12.79
N VAL A 281 4.61 -14.84 11.72
CA VAL A 281 3.22 -14.41 11.51
C VAL A 281 2.28 -15.62 11.43
N ILE A 282 2.66 -16.66 10.68
CA ILE A 282 1.87 -17.89 10.58
C ILE A 282 1.77 -18.58 11.95
N GLU A 283 2.88 -18.69 12.68
CA GLU A 283 2.88 -19.30 14.02
C GLU A 283 1.92 -18.58 14.98
N ILE A 284 1.93 -17.25 15.00
CA ILE A 284 1.00 -16.44 15.80
C ILE A 284 -0.45 -16.75 15.40
N LEU A 285 -0.76 -16.69 14.10
CA LEU A 285 -2.12 -16.89 13.60
C LEU A 285 -2.62 -18.31 13.87
N GLU A 286 -1.80 -19.33 13.65
CA GLU A 286 -2.18 -20.73 13.89
C GLU A 286 -2.32 -21.04 15.39
N ALA A 287 -1.47 -20.46 16.24
CA ALA A 287 -1.61 -20.56 17.70
C ALA A 287 -2.94 -19.97 18.19
N HIS A 288 -3.46 -18.97 17.48
CA HIS A 288 -4.78 -18.39 17.73
C HIS A 288 -5.91 -19.07 16.95
N GLY A 289 -5.69 -20.22 16.33
CA GLY A 289 -6.74 -21.06 15.74
C GLY A 289 -7.20 -20.65 14.35
N PHE A 290 -6.36 -19.96 13.59
CA PHE A 290 -6.59 -19.69 12.17
C PHE A 290 -6.03 -20.81 11.30
N THR A 291 -6.67 -21.03 10.15
CA THR A 291 -6.06 -21.75 9.02
C THR A 291 -5.34 -20.72 8.15
N THR A 292 -4.12 -21.00 7.73
CA THR A 292 -3.30 -20.07 6.94
C THR A 292 -3.09 -20.55 5.51
N TYR A 293 -2.88 -19.60 4.60
CA TYR A 293 -2.34 -19.82 3.26
C TYR A 293 -1.39 -18.67 2.93
N TRP A 294 -0.28 -18.96 2.27
CA TRP A 294 0.67 -17.93 1.86
C TRP A 294 1.28 -18.23 0.50
N TYR A 295 1.79 -17.20 -0.15
CA TYR A 295 2.59 -17.32 -1.37
C TYR A 295 3.58 -16.15 -1.50
N ALA A 296 4.67 -16.37 -2.23
CA ALA A 296 5.65 -15.32 -2.53
C ALA A 296 5.14 -14.40 -3.64
N SER A 297 4.64 -13.20 -3.28
CA SER A 297 3.85 -12.34 -4.16
C SER A 297 4.64 -11.81 -5.33
N GLU A 298 5.83 -11.29 -5.08
CA GLU A 298 6.69 -10.74 -6.12
C GLU A 298 7.30 -11.83 -7.02
N ARG A 299 7.63 -13.00 -6.45
CA ARG A 299 8.15 -14.14 -7.24
C ARG A 299 7.10 -14.67 -8.21
N GLU A 300 5.84 -14.77 -7.78
CA GLU A 300 4.76 -15.18 -8.69
C GLU A 300 4.46 -14.13 -9.76
N ARG A 301 4.60 -12.84 -9.45
CA ARG A 301 4.27 -11.74 -10.37
C ARG A 301 5.38 -11.45 -11.38
N TYR A 302 6.65 -11.53 -10.95
CA TYR A 302 7.80 -11.09 -11.74
C TYR A 302 8.78 -12.22 -12.10
N GLY A 303 8.56 -13.45 -11.62
CA GLY A 303 9.38 -14.61 -11.95
C GLY A 303 10.70 -14.62 -11.19
N ASP A 304 11.83 -14.52 -11.91
CA ASP A 304 13.21 -14.66 -11.41
C ASP A 304 13.68 -13.45 -10.55
N VAL A 305 12.87 -13.01 -9.61
CA VAL A 305 13.25 -12.01 -8.60
C VAL A 305 13.66 -12.70 -7.30
N ARG A 306 14.66 -12.13 -6.62
CA ARG A 306 15.15 -12.67 -5.33
C ARG A 306 14.28 -12.27 -4.13
N SER A 307 13.23 -11.48 -4.37
CA SER A 307 12.42 -10.93 -3.30
C SER A 307 11.78 -12.00 -2.42
N GLU A 308 11.64 -11.69 -1.14
CA GLU A 308 10.99 -12.53 -0.14
C GLU A 308 9.62 -11.99 0.29
N VAL A 309 9.14 -10.94 -0.37
CA VAL A 309 7.80 -10.40 -0.12
C VAL A 309 6.76 -11.48 -0.40
N CYS A 310 5.88 -11.66 0.56
CA CYS A 310 4.85 -12.68 0.53
C CYS A 310 3.55 -12.17 1.13
N MET A 311 2.45 -12.74 0.65
CA MET A 311 1.14 -12.50 1.23
C MET A 311 0.77 -13.68 2.11
N VAL A 312 0.26 -13.40 3.30
CA VAL A 312 -0.35 -14.37 4.20
C VAL A 312 -1.83 -14.05 4.35
N TYR A 313 -2.65 -15.08 4.20
CA TYR A 313 -4.10 -15.06 4.40
C TYR A 313 -4.42 -16.01 5.53
N ALA A 314 -5.33 -15.62 6.41
CA ALA A 314 -5.76 -16.45 7.50
C ALA A 314 -7.26 -16.30 7.73
N TRP A 315 -7.94 -17.41 8.03
CA TRP A 315 -9.37 -17.43 8.32
C TRP A 315 -9.70 -18.48 9.39
N ARG A 316 -10.81 -18.28 10.11
CA ARG A 316 -11.35 -19.30 11.01
C ARG A 316 -11.95 -20.45 10.20
N ALA A 317 -11.60 -21.69 10.51
CA ALA A 317 -12.05 -22.87 9.76
C ALA A 317 -13.59 -22.99 9.66
N GLY A 318 -14.31 -22.53 10.69
CA GLY A 318 -15.78 -22.52 10.74
C GLY A 318 -16.45 -21.54 9.76
N ASP A 319 -15.74 -20.51 9.32
CA ASP A 319 -16.26 -19.42 8.47
C ASP A 319 -16.19 -19.75 6.97
N ARG A 320 -15.49 -20.83 6.58
CA ARG A 320 -15.25 -21.19 5.17
C ARG A 320 -16.47 -21.72 4.40
N ARG A 321 -17.70 -21.59 4.93
CA ARG A 321 -18.90 -22.24 4.36
C ARG A 321 -19.46 -21.61 3.08
N THR A 322 -18.88 -20.54 2.54
CA THR A 322 -19.44 -19.81 1.39
C THR A 322 -18.55 -19.72 0.16
N LEU A 323 -17.32 -20.21 0.19
CA LEU A 323 -16.42 -20.18 -0.96
C LEU A 323 -16.48 -21.50 -1.74
N ARG A 324 -17.65 -21.83 -2.30
CA ARG A 324 -17.63 -22.76 -3.43
C ARG A 324 -16.98 -22.00 -4.59
N PRO A 325 -15.92 -22.53 -5.22
CA PRO A 325 -15.46 -21.95 -6.47
C PRO A 325 -16.63 -21.96 -7.43
N THR A 326 -17.04 -20.78 -7.90
CA THR A 326 -17.81 -20.68 -9.14
C THR A 326 -16.94 -21.32 -10.22
N THR A 327 -17.32 -22.54 -10.61
CA THR A 327 -16.86 -23.22 -11.81
C THR A 327 -17.03 -22.33 -13.04
#